data_AF-A0AAV7KA90-F1
#
_entry.id   AF-A0AAV7KA90-F1
#
_cell.length_a   1.000
_cell.length_b   1.000
_cell.length_c   1.000
_cell.angle_alpha   90.00
_cell.angle_beta   90.00
_cell.angle_gamma   90.00
#
_symmetry.space_group_name_H-M   'P 1'
#
loop_
_entity.id
_entity.type
_entity.pdbx_description
1 polymer ?
#
loop_
_entity_poly.entity_id
_entity_poly.type
_entity_poly.pdbx_seq_one_letter_code
_entity_poly.pdbx_strand_id
1 'polypeptide(L)'
;MRYPPDSVDYCDILSYYMEEFSSIPRTTEVTTHRFPVTGKSPVGSPARPIPQNFWAEIGKQISEILGRGIKTESSSPYCSPAVFVKKEWRFENLHRLSSTKCQILQGFLSFANTRRSTRKDRG
;
A
#
# COMPACT_ATOMS: atom_id res chain seq x y z
N MET A 1 -18.63 -12.35 14.04
CA MET A 1 -17.82 -13.57 13.84
C MET A 1 -18.04 -14.46 15.05
N ARG A 2 -18.62 -15.66 14.87
CA ARG A 2 -18.63 -16.69 15.91
C ARG A 2 -17.29 -17.40 15.82
N TYR A 3 -16.55 -17.50 16.93
CA TYR A 3 -15.33 -18.30 16.97
C TYR A 3 -15.69 -19.77 16.69
N PRO A 4 -14.84 -20.50 15.96
CA PRO A 4 -15.08 -21.93 15.73
C PRO A 4 -15.12 -22.65 17.08
N PRO A 5 -15.90 -23.75 17.20
CA PRO A 5 -16.03 -24.49 18.44
C PRO A 5 -14.66 -24.99 18.92
N ASP A 6 -14.49 -25.07 20.24
CA ASP A 6 -13.22 -25.35 20.95
C ASP A 6 -12.52 -26.67 20.56
N SER A 7 -13.16 -27.50 19.74
CA SER A 7 -12.69 -28.82 19.31
C SER A 7 -12.07 -28.85 17.91
N VAL A 8 -12.06 -27.75 17.16
CA VAL A 8 -11.44 -27.73 15.82
C VAL A 8 -9.95 -27.47 15.98
N ASP A 9 -9.13 -28.43 15.58
CA ASP A 9 -7.69 -28.23 15.55
C ASP A 9 -7.33 -27.20 14.47
N TYR A 10 -6.82 -26.05 14.91
CA TYR A 10 -6.36 -25.01 14.00
C TYR A 10 -5.22 -25.50 13.10
N CYS A 11 -4.45 -26.51 13.53
CA CYS A 11 -3.41 -27.12 12.71
C CYS A 11 -4.01 -27.82 11.48
N ASP A 12 -5.19 -28.44 11.61
CA ASP A 12 -5.89 -29.09 10.49
C ASP A 12 -6.39 -28.05 9.48
N ILE A 13 -6.95 -26.94 9.95
CA ILE A 13 -7.39 -25.84 9.08
C ILE A 13 -6.17 -25.21 8.38
N LEU A 14 -5.10 -24.94 9.13
CA LEU A 14 -3.92 -24.28 8.59
C LEU A 14 -3.21 -25.18 7.58
N SER A 15 -3.12 -26.48 7.84
CA SER A 15 -2.55 -27.46 6.89
C SER A 15 -3.40 -27.59 5.63
N TYR A 16 -4.73 -27.59 5.76
CA TYR A 16 -5.64 -27.61 4.62
C TYR A 16 -5.47 -26.39 3.71
N TYR A 17 -5.29 -25.19 4.29
CA TYR A 17 -5.11 -23.94 3.54
C TYR A 17 -3.65 -23.49 3.41
N MET A 18 -2.68 -24.38 3.67
CA MET A 18 -1.26 -23.98 3.68
C MET A 18 -0.80 -23.45 2.32
N GLU A 19 -1.45 -23.92 1.26
CA GLU A 19 -1.24 -23.48 -0.11
C GLU A 19 -1.67 -22.03 -0.33
N GLU A 20 -2.89 -21.69 0.10
CA GLU A 20 -3.50 -20.36 -0.04
C GLU A 20 -2.82 -19.32 0.84
N PHE A 21 -2.34 -19.71 2.00
CA PHE A 21 -1.60 -18.84 2.92
C PHE A 21 -0.10 -18.80 2.65
N SER A 22 0.38 -19.46 1.59
CA SER A 22 1.80 -19.43 1.25
C SER A 22 2.24 -18.04 0.77
N SER A 23 3.45 -17.64 1.14
CA SER A 23 4.06 -16.38 0.70
C SER A 23 4.61 -16.43 -0.72
N ILE A 24 4.53 -17.59 -1.37
CA ILE A 24 5.02 -17.84 -2.72
C ILE A 24 3.82 -17.71 -3.65
N PRO A 25 3.78 -16.70 -4.54
CA PRO A 25 2.70 -16.60 -5.51
C PRO A 25 2.73 -17.83 -6.40
N ARG A 26 1.68 -18.67 -6.33
CA ARG A 26 1.50 -19.79 -7.25
C ARG A 26 1.04 -19.27 -8.61
N THR A 27 1.48 -19.96 -9.66
CA THR A 27 1.05 -19.71 -11.03
C THR A 27 -0.39 -20.19 -11.19
N THR A 28 -1.34 -19.27 -11.29
CA THR A 28 -2.70 -19.57 -11.76
C THR A 28 -2.68 -19.79 -13.28
N GLU A 29 -3.83 -20.13 -13.87
CA GLU A 29 -3.98 -20.21 -15.33
C GLU A 29 -3.39 -18.96 -16.02
N VAL A 30 -2.43 -19.18 -16.92
CA VAL A 30 -1.67 -18.09 -17.56
C VAL A 30 -2.60 -17.34 -18.51
N THR A 31 -2.99 -16.12 -18.12
CA THR A 31 -3.77 -15.22 -18.96
C THR A 31 -2.90 -14.07 -19.46
N THR A 32 -2.88 -13.86 -20.77
CA THR A 32 -2.16 -12.74 -21.38
C THR A 32 -3.04 -11.49 -21.38
N HIS A 33 -2.67 -10.49 -20.58
CA HIS A 33 -3.33 -9.19 -20.57
C HIS A 33 -2.74 -8.26 -21.63
N ARG A 34 -3.58 -7.70 -22.51
CA ARG A 34 -3.19 -6.68 -23.48
C ARG A 34 -3.68 -5.30 -23.03
N PHE A 35 -2.75 -4.36 -22.86
CA PHE A 35 -3.09 -2.97 -22.57
C PHE A 35 -3.23 -2.19 -23.88
N PRO A 36 -4.41 -1.62 -24.19
CA PRO A 36 -4.57 -0.78 -25.37
C PRO A 36 -3.85 0.55 -25.16
N VAL A 37 -2.96 0.91 -26.10
CA VAL A 37 -2.20 2.17 -26.06
C VAL A 37 -2.92 3.22 -26.91
N THR A 38 -3.32 4.33 -26.30
CA THR A 38 -3.99 5.45 -27.00
C THR A 38 -3.00 6.45 -27.62
N GLY A 39 -1.78 6.53 -27.09
CA GLY A 39 -0.74 7.45 -27.55
C GLY A 39 -0.02 6.97 -28.82
N LYS A 40 0.42 7.91 -29.67
CA LYS A 40 1.13 7.61 -30.92
C LYS A 40 2.63 7.33 -30.74
N SER A 41 3.24 7.79 -29.65
CA SER A 41 4.69 7.70 -29.40
C SER A 41 4.98 7.23 -27.97
N PRO A 42 6.09 6.50 -27.75
CA PRO A 42 6.49 6.04 -26.42
C PRO A 42 6.92 7.21 -25.53
N VAL A 43 6.71 7.05 -24.22
CA VAL A 43 7.09 8.06 -23.20
C VAL A 43 8.14 7.46 -22.28
N GLY A 44 9.30 8.11 -22.24
CA GLY A 44 10.42 7.77 -21.36
C GLY A 44 10.76 8.94 -20.45
N SER A 45 10.76 8.68 -19.14
CA SER A 45 11.20 9.62 -18.11
C SER A 45 12.54 9.18 -17.52
N PRO A 46 13.44 10.12 -17.20
CA PRO A 46 14.75 9.78 -16.65
C PRO A 46 14.63 9.16 -15.25
N ALA A 47 15.54 8.23 -14.94
CA ALA A 47 15.62 7.62 -13.62
C ALA A 47 16.00 8.65 -12.55
N ARG A 48 15.43 8.51 -11.35
CA ARG A 48 15.79 9.34 -10.19
C ARG A 48 17.02 8.74 -9.51
N PRO A 49 17.96 9.58 -8.98
CA PRO A 49 19.07 9.08 -8.19
C PRO A 49 18.58 8.32 -6.96
N ILE A 50 19.23 7.20 -6.68
CA ILE A 50 18.90 6.33 -5.54
C ILE A 50 19.83 6.67 -4.38
N PRO A 51 19.30 7.03 -3.20
CA PRO A 51 20.13 7.28 -2.02
C PRO A 51 20.90 6.02 -1.59
N GLN A 52 22.13 6.19 -1.13
CA GLN A 52 23.08 5.07 -0.90
C GLN A 52 22.54 3.99 0.04
N ASN A 53 21.79 4.38 1.07
CA ASN A 53 21.19 3.48 2.06
C ASN A 53 20.20 2.46 1.48
N PHE A 54 19.63 2.71 0.29
CA PHE A 54 18.68 1.79 -0.33
C PHE A 54 19.32 0.78 -1.28
N TRP A 55 20.57 0.97 -1.72
CA TRP A 55 21.17 0.15 -2.79
C TRP A 55 21.25 -1.34 -2.45
N ALA A 56 21.67 -1.67 -1.24
CA ALA A 56 21.80 -3.07 -0.81
C ALA A 56 20.44 -3.78 -0.81
N GLU A 57 19.42 -3.13 -0.26
CA GLU A 57 18.07 -3.68 -0.16
C GLU A 57 17.39 -3.77 -1.54
N ILE A 58 17.55 -2.74 -2.37
CA ILE A 58 17.04 -2.74 -3.74
C ILE A 58 17.67 -3.87 -4.56
N GLY A 59 19.00 -4.04 -4.47
CA GLY A 59 19.71 -5.08 -5.19
C GLY A 59 19.19 -6.47 -4.83
N LYS A 60 18.96 -6.73 -3.54
CA LYS A 60 18.38 -7.99 -3.05
C LYS A 60 16.95 -8.21 -3.57
N GLN A 61 16.10 -7.19 -3.53
CA GLN A 61 14.72 -7.32 -4.02
C GLN A 61 14.67 -7.55 -5.53
N ILE A 62 15.51 -6.85 -6.30
CA ILE A 62 15.58 -7.03 -7.75
C ILE A 62 16.04 -8.44 -8.08
N SER A 63 17.10 -8.95 -7.45
CA SER A 63 17.60 -10.31 -7.71
C SER A 63 16.58 -11.39 -7.35
N GLU A 64 15.83 -11.22 -6.27
CA GLU A 64 14.74 -12.12 -5.87
C GLU A 64 13.60 -12.13 -6.92
N ILE A 65 13.18 -10.95 -7.39
CA ILE A 65 12.10 -10.82 -8.38
C ILE A 65 12.53 -11.37 -9.75
N LEU A 66 13.79 -11.15 -10.15
CA LEU A 66 14.37 -11.73 -11.37
C LEU A 66 14.48 -13.26 -11.25
N GLY A 67 14.98 -13.78 -10.13
CA GLY A 67 15.10 -15.22 -9.88
C GLY A 67 13.76 -15.95 -9.87
N ARG A 68 12.68 -15.26 -9.50
CA ARG A 68 11.31 -15.78 -9.56
C ARG A 68 10.66 -15.69 -10.95
N GLY A 69 11.29 -15.02 -11.92
CA GLY A 69 10.71 -14.80 -13.24
C GLY A 69 9.53 -13.82 -13.26
N ILE A 70 9.33 -13.03 -12.20
CA ILE A 70 8.24 -12.03 -12.11
C ILE A 70 8.59 -10.79 -12.97
N LYS A 71 9.87 -10.41 -13.00
CA LYS A 71 10.39 -9.38 -13.91
C LYS A 71 11.41 -10.00 -14.83
N THR A 72 11.53 -9.41 -16.01
CA THR A 72 12.53 -9.79 -17.02
C THR A 72 13.26 -8.55 -17.50
N GLU A 73 14.51 -8.72 -17.89
CA GLU A 73 15.25 -7.68 -18.59
C GLU A 73 14.59 -7.37 -19.94
N SER A 74 14.51 -6.09 -20.29
CA SER A 74 13.91 -5.65 -21.55
C SER A 74 14.51 -4.33 -22.00
N SER A 75 14.56 -4.13 -23.32
CA SER A 75 14.92 -2.84 -23.94
C SER A 75 13.63 -2.16 -24.41
N SER A 76 12.98 -1.44 -23.50
CA SER A 76 11.71 -0.75 -23.78
C SER A 76 11.94 0.75 -24.02
N PRO A 77 11.29 1.36 -25.03
CA PRO A 77 11.28 2.81 -25.17
C PRO A 77 10.40 3.49 -24.09
N TYR A 78 9.58 2.73 -23.36
CA TYR A 78 8.82 3.22 -22.21
C TYR A 78 9.66 3.11 -20.94
N CYS A 79 9.82 4.22 -20.23
CA CYS A 79 10.55 4.26 -18.97
C CYS A 79 9.87 5.19 -17.98
N SER A 80 9.70 4.73 -16.74
CA SER A 80 9.13 5.52 -15.63
C SER A 80 10.10 5.52 -14.46
N PRO A 81 10.26 6.65 -13.75
CA PRO A 81 11.17 6.72 -12.61
C PRO A 81 10.65 5.86 -11.46
N ALA A 82 11.55 5.06 -10.87
CA ALA A 82 11.27 4.38 -9.60
C ALA A 82 11.56 5.32 -8.42
N VAL A 83 10.69 5.26 -7.40
CA VAL A 83 10.87 5.97 -6.12
C VAL A 83 10.87 4.94 -5.01
N PHE A 84 11.86 5.02 -4.13
CA PHE A 84 12.05 4.07 -3.04
C PHE A 84 11.63 4.71 -1.72
N VAL A 85 10.78 4.01 -0.99
CA VAL A 85 10.23 4.48 0.29
C VAL A 85 10.43 3.37 1.32
N LYS A 86 10.90 3.75 2.51
CA LYS A 86 10.96 2.82 3.63
C LYS A 86 9.54 2.52 4.10
N LYS A 87 9.13 1.27 4.00
CA LYS A 87 7.84 0.83 4.52
C LYS A 87 7.94 0.69 6.04
N GLU A 88 7.32 1.60 6.77
CA GLU A 88 7.24 1.53 8.23
C GLU A 88 5.94 0.82 8.64
N TRP A 89 6.04 -0.45 9.02
CA TRP A 89 4.95 -1.16 9.65
C TRP A 89 4.94 -0.89 11.14
N ARG A 90 4.21 0.15 11.55
CA ARG A 90 3.77 0.32 12.95
C ARG A 90 2.26 0.27 12.97
N PHE A 91 1.68 -0.56 13.84
CA PHE A 91 0.23 -0.59 14.07
C PHE A 91 -0.32 0.80 14.41
N GLU A 92 0.48 1.64 15.07
CA GLU A 92 0.17 3.04 15.40
C GLU A 92 -0.02 3.95 14.17
N ASN A 93 0.57 3.62 13.02
CA ASN A 93 0.48 4.42 11.79
C ASN A 93 -0.83 4.18 11.00
N LEU A 94 -1.68 3.21 11.39
CA LEU A 94 -3.00 3.00 10.78
C LEU A 94 -3.94 4.19 10.99
N HIS A 95 -3.80 4.94 12.08
CA HIS A 95 -4.58 6.15 12.35
C HIS A 95 -4.32 7.28 11.34
N ARG A 96 -3.22 7.23 10.57
CA ARG A 96 -2.94 8.18 9.47
C ARG A 96 -3.64 7.81 8.17
N LEU A 97 -3.95 6.53 7.94
CA LEU A 97 -4.62 6.07 6.72
C LEU A 97 -6.15 6.16 6.82
N SER A 98 -6.72 6.18 8.03
CA SER A 98 -8.16 6.36 8.26
C SER A 98 -8.61 7.82 8.32
N SER A 99 -7.67 8.76 8.44
CA SER A 99 -7.94 10.20 8.42
C SER A 99 -7.45 10.81 7.11
N THR A 100 -8.01 10.34 5.99
CA THR A 100 -8.38 11.31 4.96
C THR A 100 -9.25 12.35 5.65
N LYS A 101 -8.63 13.47 6.04
CA LYS A 101 -9.31 14.70 6.40
C LYS A 101 -10.34 14.98 5.30
N CYS A 102 -11.56 14.56 5.54
CA CYS A 102 -12.73 15.03 4.83
C CYS A 102 -12.86 16.51 5.21
N GLN A 103 -12.13 17.39 4.50
CA GLN A 103 -12.18 18.84 4.71
C GLN A 103 -13.58 19.41 4.40
N ILE A 104 -14.46 18.60 3.80
CA ILE A 104 -15.85 18.96 3.47
C ILE A 104 -16.73 19.06 4.74
N LEU A 105 -16.33 18.48 5.88
CA LEU A 105 -17.15 18.50 7.12
C LEU A 105 -16.67 19.45 8.22
N GLN A 106 -15.59 20.21 8.01
CA GLN A 106 -15.12 21.19 9.00
C GLN A 106 -15.76 22.58 8.84
N GLY A 107 -16.59 22.79 7.82
CA GLY A 107 -17.31 24.05 7.58
C GLY A 107 -18.60 24.24 8.37
N PHE A 108 -19.11 23.21 9.08
CA PHE A 108 -20.43 23.26 9.71
C PHE A 108 -20.43 23.52 11.23
N LEU A 109 -19.26 23.62 11.87
CA LEU A 109 -19.15 23.82 13.32
C LEU A 109 -18.51 25.16 13.73
N SER A 110 -18.46 26.15 12.83
CA SER A 110 -17.95 27.51 13.16
C SER A 110 -19.05 28.56 13.42
N PHE A 111 -20.35 28.22 13.30
CA PHE A 111 -21.43 29.21 13.46
C PHE A 111 -22.26 29.11 14.75
N ALA A 112 -22.02 28.13 15.62
CA ALA A 112 -22.87 27.91 16.80
C ALA A 112 -22.28 28.43 18.14
N ASN A 113 -21.17 29.17 18.12
CA ASN A 113 -20.60 29.73 19.36
C ASN A 113 -20.50 31.26 19.30
N THR A 114 -21.63 31.89 19.02
CA THR A 114 -21.83 33.32 19.28
C THR A 114 -23.16 33.48 19.99
N ARG A 115 -23.12 33.49 21.33
CA ARG A 115 -23.97 34.30 22.25
C ARG A 115 -24.02 33.68 23.66
N ARG A 116 -23.39 34.38 24.59
CA ARG A 116 -23.71 34.60 26.04
C ARG A 116 -22.36 34.77 26.77
N SER A 117 -21.66 35.89 26.64
CA SER A 117 -21.90 37.16 27.36
C SER A 117 -23.06 37.15 28.35
N THR A 118 -22.73 37.01 29.64
CA THR A 118 -23.15 37.85 30.79
C THR A 118 -22.33 37.38 32.01
N ARG A 119 -21.30 38.12 32.44
CA ARG A 119 -21.35 39.13 33.52
C ARG A 119 -21.82 38.56 34.87
N LYS A 120 -20.90 38.34 35.81
CA LYS A 120 -21.14 38.65 37.23
C LYS A 120 -19.83 38.82 38.01
N ASP A 121 -19.58 40.08 38.36
CA ASP A 121 -18.67 40.55 39.39
C ASP A 121 -19.10 40.12 40.81
N ARG A 122 -18.11 40.18 41.70
CA ARG A 122 -18.15 40.50 43.15
C ARG A 122 -18.59 39.44 44.16
N GLY A 123 -17.76 39.35 45.20
CA GLY A 123 -17.91 38.62 46.45
C GLY A 123 -16.56 38.55 47.12
#